data_AF-A0A846CPD8-F1
#
_entry.id   AF-A0A846CPD8-F1
#
_cell.length_a   1.000
_cell.length_b   1.000
_cell.length_c   1.000
_cell.angle_alpha   90.00
_cell.angle_beta   90.00
_cell.angle_gamma   90.00
#
_symmetry.space_group_name_H-M   'P 1'
#
loop_
_entity.id
_entity.type
_entity.pdbx_description
1 polymer ?
#
loop_
_entity_poly.entity_id
_entity_poly.type
_entity_poly.pdbx_seq_one_letter_code
_entity_poly.pdbx_strand_id
1 'polypeptide(L)'
;MLKKTQNQSPTHHLTVLYIAGLSVIAGLFLVAQMIAKKSLEYQFTSSRVINIAGRQRMLSQKLSKVSLAIKFSSNPEVKKQRQEELQDVVQLFQRSHEGLKWGDSELGLPANNNSPKVKQMFAEMD
;
A
#
# COMPACT_ATOMS: atom_id res chain seq x y z
N MET A 1 -15.74 -1.63 -73.85
CA MET A 1 -14.85 -2.51 -73.06
C MET A 1 -13.65 -1.69 -72.61
N LEU A 2 -13.71 -0.99 -71.46
CA LEU A 2 -12.56 -0.32 -70.85
C LEU A 2 -12.75 -0.34 -69.32
N LYS A 3 -12.00 -1.22 -68.65
CA LYS A 3 -12.01 -1.42 -67.19
C LYS A 3 -11.10 -0.35 -66.59
N LYS A 4 -11.68 0.64 -65.90
CA LYS A 4 -10.94 1.72 -65.24
C LYS A 4 -10.21 1.13 -64.03
N THR A 5 -8.92 0.80 -64.18
CA THR A 5 -8.05 0.35 -63.10
C THR A 5 -7.85 1.50 -62.12
N GLN A 6 -8.50 1.39 -60.96
CA GLN A 6 -8.40 2.32 -59.85
C GLN A 6 -7.00 2.18 -59.22
N ASN A 7 -6.05 2.95 -59.72
CA ASN A 7 -4.68 2.97 -59.24
C ASN A 7 -4.63 3.73 -57.90
N GLN A 8 -4.74 3.03 -56.78
CA GLN A 8 -4.53 3.61 -55.46
C GLN A 8 -3.05 4.00 -55.32
N SER A 9 -2.77 5.24 -54.92
CA SER A 9 -1.39 5.74 -54.75
C SER A 9 -0.60 4.84 -53.78
N PRO A 10 0.59 4.32 -54.13
CA PRO A 10 1.40 3.46 -53.28
C PRO A 10 1.69 4.03 -51.89
N THR A 11 1.72 5.37 -51.79
CA THR A 11 1.96 6.10 -50.54
C THR A 11 0.85 5.93 -49.51
N HIS A 12 -0.41 5.80 -49.93
CA HIS A 12 -1.55 5.70 -49.01
C HIS A 12 -1.51 4.40 -48.20
N HIS A 13 -1.21 3.28 -48.87
CA HIS A 13 -1.06 1.98 -48.20
C HIS A 13 0.07 1.99 -47.17
N LEU A 14 1.21 2.63 -47.51
CA LEU A 14 2.34 2.80 -46.60
C LEU A 14 1.97 3.66 -45.39
N THR A 15 1.20 4.74 -45.59
CA THR A 15 0.71 5.60 -44.49
C THR A 15 -0.23 4.84 -43.55
N VAL A 16 -1.15 4.03 -44.08
CA VAL A 16 -2.07 3.23 -43.25
C VAL A 16 -1.31 2.19 -42.43
N LEU A 17 -0.36 1.48 -43.04
CA LEU A 17 0.49 0.53 -42.31
C LEU A 17 1.32 1.21 -41.22
N TYR A 18 1.86 2.39 -41.51
CA TYR A 18 2.61 3.19 -40.54
C TYR A 18 1.73 3.62 -39.35
N ILE A 19 0.53 4.14 -39.61
CA ILE A 19 -0.43 4.53 -38.57
C ILE A 19 -0.85 3.31 -37.75
N ALA A 20 -1.09 2.16 -38.39
CA ALA A 20 -1.43 0.92 -37.71
C ALA A 20 -0.29 0.47 -36.79
N GLY A 21 0.95 0.47 -37.28
CA GLY A 21 2.14 0.14 -36.48
C GLY A 21 2.33 1.08 -35.29
N LEU A 22 2.22 2.38 -35.50
CA LEU A 22 2.26 3.39 -34.42
C LEU A 22 1.15 3.18 -33.39
N SER A 23 -0.06 2.85 -33.83
CA SER A 23 -1.20 2.61 -32.93
C SER A 23 -0.98 1.37 -32.06
N VAL A 24 -0.38 0.32 -32.63
CA VAL A 24 0.02 -0.88 -31.87
C VAL A 24 1.09 -0.53 -30.84
N ILE A 25 2.14 0.22 -31.22
CA ILE A 25 3.19 0.64 -30.30
C ILE A 25 2.62 1.50 -29.17
N ALA A 26 1.77 2.47 -29.49
CA ALA A 26 1.09 3.31 -28.51
C ALA A 26 0.22 2.48 -27.56
N GLY A 27 -0.54 1.50 -28.08
CA GLY A 27 -1.33 0.58 -27.28
C GLY A 27 -0.49 -0.25 -26.32
N LEU A 28 0.61 -0.84 -26.80
CA LEU A 28 1.56 -1.60 -25.97
C LEU A 28 2.16 -0.72 -24.87
N PHE A 29 2.51 0.52 -25.19
CA PHE A 29 3.04 1.47 -24.22
C PHE A 29 2.02 1.79 -23.10
N LEU A 30 0.76 2.04 -23.46
CA LEU A 30 -0.31 2.29 -22.48
C LEU A 30 -0.52 1.10 -21.54
N VAL A 31 -0.53 -0.12 -22.08
CA VAL A 31 -0.65 -1.35 -21.28
C VAL A 31 0.55 -1.51 -20.34
N ALA A 32 1.77 -1.30 -20.84
CA ALA A 32 2.98 -1.36 -20.01
C ALA A 32 2.95 -0.34 -18.85
N GLN A 33 2.51 0.89 -19.12
CA GLN A 33 2.33 1.91 -18.10
C GLN A 33 1.28 1.52 -17.06
N MET A 34 0.16 0.90 -17.47
CA MET A 34 -0.88 0.43 -16.55
C MET A 34 -0.35 -0.66 -15.60
N ILE A 35 0.41 -1.63 -16.13
CA ILE A 35 1.03 -2.69 -15.33
C ILE A 35 2.05 -2.11 -14.35
N ALA A 36 2.92 -1.22 -14.82
CA ALA A 36 3.96 -0.60 -14.00
C ALA A 36 3.36 0.17 -12.80
N LYS A 37 2.33 0.99 -13.05
CA LYS A 37 1.63 1.75 -11.99
C LYS A 37 1.00 0.82 -10.94
N LYS A 38 0.27 -0.22 -11.37
CA LYS A 38 -0.33 -1.20 -10.45
C LYS A 38 0.71 -1.94 -9.61
N SER A 39 1.83 -2.33 -10.23
CA SER A 39 2.93 -3.01 -9.52
C SER A 39 3.55 -2.13 -8.44
N LEU A 40 3.81 -0.85 -8.75
CA LEU A 40 4.32 0.11 -7.78
C LEU A 40 3.34 0.33 -6.62
N GLU A 41 2.07 0.55 -6.92
CA GLU A 41 1.04 0.76 -5.90
C GLU A 41 0.89 -0.44 -4.96
N TYR A 42 0.93 -1.66 -5.52
CA TYR A 42 0.92 -2.90 -4.73
C TYR A 42 2.17 -3.02 -3.84
N GLN A 43 3.35 -2.69 -4.35
CA GLN A 43 4.59 -2.72 -3.56
C GLN A 43 4.60 -1.67 -2.45
N PHE A 44 4.16 -0.45 -2.71
CA PHE A 44 4.07 0.60 -1.69
C PHE A 44 3.06 0.24 -0.60
N THR A 45 1.89 -0.26 -0.98
CA THR A 45 0.86 -0.71 -0.03
C THR A 45 1.38 -1.88 0.82
N SER A 46 2.00 -2.89 0.19
CA SER A 46 2.54 -4.05 0.89
C SER A 46 3.66 -3.64 1.87
N SER A 47 4.58 -2.78 1.43
CA SER A 47 5.69 -2.30 2.27
C SER A 47 5.17 -1.51 3.47
N ARG A 48 4.11 -0.72 3.28
CA ARG A 48 3.46 0.02 4.36
C ARG A 48 2.80 -0.90 5.37
N VAL A 49 2.01 -1.89 4.93
CA VAL A 49 1.41 -2.91 5.80
C VAL A 49 2.49 -3.62 6.61
N ILE A 50 3.57 -4.07 5.96
CA ILE A 50 4.70 -4.74 6.63
C ILE A 50 5.36 -3.84 7.66
N ASN A 51 5.60 -2.57 7.35
CA ASN A 51 6.22 -1.62 8.28
C ASN A 51 5.33 -1.34 9.50
N ILE A 52 4.01 -1.21 9.30
CA ILE A 52 3.07 -1.02 10.41
C ILE A 52 2.99 -2.28 11.29
N ALA A 53 2.93 -3.46 10.69
CA ALA A 53 3.00 -4.72 11.42
C ALA A 53 4.34 -4.88 12.16
N GLY A 54 5.46 -4.48 11.55
CA GLY A 54 6.77 -4.43 12.21
C GLY A 54 6.80 -3.45 13.38
N ARG A 55 6.18 -2.27 13.22
CA ARG A 55 6.03 -1.25 14.26
C ARG A 55 5.29 -1.78 15.47
N GLN A 56 4.32 -2.69 15.31
CA GLN A 56 3.65 -3.34 16.45
C GLN A 56 4.64 -4.04 17.39
N ARG A 57 5.67 -4.70 16.86
CA ARG A 57 6.72 -5.34 17.68
C ARG A 57 7.48 -4.29 18.50
N MET A 58 7.91 -3.21 17.86
CA MET A 58 8.58 -2.11 18.55
C MET A 58 7.69 -1.49 19.63
N LEU A 59 6.43 -1.22 19.31
CA LEU A 59 5.47 -0.63 20.25
C LEU A 59 5.19 -1.57 21.43
N SER A 60 5.09 -2.89 21.23
CA SER A 60 4.93 -3.85 22.33
C SER A 60 6.10 -3.79 23.33
N GLN A 61 7.32 -3.66 22.84
CA GLN A 61 8.51 -3.50 23.67
C GLN A 61 8.52 -2.14 24.36
N LYS A 62 8.08 -1.09 23.64
CA LYS A 62 7.98 0.26 24.19
C LYS A 62 6.93 0.34 25.31
N LEU A 63 5.77 -0.31 25.17
CA LEU A 63 4.74 -0.43 26.21
C LEU A 63 5.34 -1.05 27.49
N SER A 64 6.04 -2.17 27.35
CA SER A 64 6.73 -2.83 28.48
C SER A 64 7.75 -1.91 29.14
N LYS A 65 8.60 -1.24 28.33
CA LYS A 65 9.65 -0.34 28.83
C LYS A 65 9.08 0.86 29.58
N VAL A 66 8.06 1.52 29.03
CA VAL A 66 7.44 2.70 29.65
C VAL A 66 6.69 2.31 30.93
N SER A 67 5.97 1.18 30.91
CA SER A 67 5.30 0.65 32.11
C SER A 67 6.29 0.37 33.23
N LEU A 68 7.45 -0.21 32.90
CA LEU A 68 8.53 -0.45 33.86
C LEU A 68 9.14 0.85 34.39
N ALA A 69 9.35 1.84 33.52
CA ALA A 69 9.86 3.15 33.89
C ALA A 69 8.91 3.88 34.86
N ILE A 70 7.59 3.80 34.64
CA ILE A 70 6.58 4.34 35.57
C ILE A 70 6.67 3.65 36.94
N LYS A 71 6.82 2.32 36.96
CA LYS A 71 6.89 1.53 38.20
C LYS A 71 8.10 1.89 39.07
N PHE A 72 9.25 2.14 38.46
CA PHE A 72 10.50 2.41 39.17
C PHE A 72 10.87 3.89 39.30
N SER A 73 10.07 4.81 38.76
CA SER A 73 10.34 6.24 38.89
C SER A 73 9.90 6.78 40.25
N SER A 74 10.87 7.30 41.01
CA SER A 74 10.62 8.02 42.27
C SER A 74 10.30 9.51 42.07
N ASN A 75 10.64 10.07 40.89
CA ASN A 75 10.37 11.47 40.56
C ASN A 75 8.93 11.62 40.00
N PRO A 76 8.05 12.44 40.63
CA PRO A 76 6.67 12.64 40.19
C PRO A 76 6.54 13.21 38.77
N GLU A 77 7.38 14.17 38.39
CA GLU A 77 7.33 14.82 37.07
C GLU A 77 7.71 13.82 35.97
N VAL A 78 8.78 13.05 36.19
CA VAL A 78 9.20 11.99 35.27
C VAL A 78 8.11 10.93 35.15
N LYS A 79 7.48 10.56 36.27
CA LYS A 79 6.39 9.58 36.26
C LYS A 79 5.20 10.07 35.44
N LYS A 80 4.80 11.33 35.59
CA LYS A 80 3.74 11.96 34.80
C LYS A 80 4.08 11.95 33.31
N GLN A 81 5.28 12.38 32.94
CA GLN A 81 5.74 12.34 31.54
C GLN A 81 5.69 10.92 30.95
N ARG A 82 6.07 9.90 31.72
CA ARG A 82 5.99 8.50 31.26
C ARG A 82 4.56 8.00 31.15
N GLN A 83 3.64 8.48 31.97
CA GLN A 83 2.22 8.14 31.85
C GLN A 83 1.61 8.73 30.57
N GLU A 84 1.96 9.98 30.23
CA GLU A 84 1.57 10.60 28.96
C GLU A 84 2.15 9.81 27.77
N GLU A 85 3.45 9.46 27.82
CA GLU A 85 4.07 8.62 26.79
C GLU A 85 3.40 7.24 26.68
N LEU A 86 3.01 6.62 27.80
CA LEU A 86 2.32 5.33 27.78
C LEU A 86 0.98 5.45 27.05
N GLN A 87 0.23 6.52 27.32
CA GLN A 87 -1.06 6.76 26.68
C GLN A 87 -0.91 6.89 25.17
N ASP A 88 0.07 7.66 24.69
CA ASP A 88 0.36 7.80 23.26
C ASP A 88 0.73 6.47 22.61
N VAL A 89 1.58 5.68 23.28
CA VAL A 89 2.03 4.38 22.76
C VAL A 89 0.87 3.38 22.71
N VAL A 90 0.00 3.35 23.73
CA VAL A 90 -1.21 2.51 23.73
C VAL A 90 -2.15 2.90 22.60
N GLN A 91 -2.42 4.20 22.42
CA GLN A 91 -3.29 4.69 21.34
C GLN A 91 -2.74 4.32 19.97
N LEU A 92 -1.44 4.55 19.73
CA LEU A 92 -0.81 4.20 18.47
C LEU A 92 -0.76 2.70 18.23
N PHE A 93 -0.54 1.90 19.28
CA PHE A 93 -0.57 0.44 19.20
C PHE A 93 -1.95 -0.05 18.78
N GLN A 94 -3.00 0.39 19.49
CA GLN A 94 -4.39 0.01 19.24
C GLN A 94 -4.84 0.42 17.84
N ARG A 95 -4.64 1.68 17.46
CA ARG A 95 -5.02 2.19 16.14
C ARG A 95 -4.33 1.43 15.01
N SER A 96 -3.04 1.13 15.18
CA SER A 96 -2.29 0.34 14.20
C SER A 96 -2.81 -1.11 14.13
N HIS A 97 -3.18 -1.72 15.26
CA HIS A 97 -3.77 -3.06 15.32
C HIS A 97 -5.12 -3.11 14.60
N GLU A 98 -6.02 -2.18 14.91
CA GLU A 98 -7.33 -2.06 14.27
C GLU A 98 -7.19 -1.75 12.77
N GLY A 99 -6.28 -0.85 12.41
CA GLY A 99 -5.99 -0.53 11.02
C GLY A 99 -5.46 -1.73 10.23
N LEU A 100 -4.69 -2.64 10.85
CA LEU A 100 -4.26 -3.88 10.21
C LEU A 100 -5.41 -4.89 10.05
N LYS A 101 -6.39 -4.87 10.94
CA LYS A 101 -7.55 -5.79 10.92
C LYS A 101 -8.63 -5.33 9.94
N TRP A 102 -8.92 -4.03 9.92
CA TRP A 102 -10.09 -3.45 9.24
C TRP A 102 -9.74 -2.47 8.11
N GLY A 103 -8.52 -1.94 8.10
CA GLY A 103 -8.08 -0.84 7.23
C GLY A 103 -8.09 0.50 7.96
N ASP A 104 -7.25 1.43 7.51
CA ASP A 104 -7.17 2.81 8.03
C ASP A 104 -6.54 3.68 6.92
N SER A 105 -7.38 4.53 6.30
CA SER A 105 -6.95 5.37 5.17
C SER A 105 -5.91 6.42 5.56
N GLU A 106 -5.94 6.94 6.78
CA GLU A 106 -4.97 7.90 7.29
C GLU A 106 -3.60 7.24 7.52
N LEU A 107 -3.59 5.97 7.96
CA LEU A 107 -2.36 5.18 8.02
C LEU A 107 -1.91 4.65 6.65
N GLY A 108 -2.76 4.79 5.62
CA GLY A 108 -2.56 4.24 4.27
C GLY A 108 -2.69 2.71 4.23
N LEU A 109 -3.47 2.14 5.14
CA LEU A 109 -3.78 0.71 5.18
C LEU A 109 -5.04 0.43 4.34
N PRO A 110 -4.99 -0.55 3.42
CA PRO A 110 -6.13 -0.87 2.58
C PRO A 110 -7.29 -1.43 3.40
N ALA A 111 -8.52 -1.20 2.95
CA ALA A 111 -9.71 -1.80 3.56
C ALA A 111 -9.64 -3.33 3.52
N ASN A 112 -10.11 -3.97 4.61
CA ASN A 112 -10.00 -5.40 4.94
C ASN A 112 -9.98 -6.39 3.76
N ASN A 113 -8.79 -6.58 3.20
CA ASN A 113 -8.44 -7.55 2.17
C ASN A 113 -7.54 -8.66 2.74
N ASN A 114 -7.59 -8.86 4.07
CA ASN A 114 -6.86 -9.92 4.76
C ASN A 114 -7.30 -11.31 4.29
N SER A 115 -6.33 -12.21 4.12
CA SER A 115 -6.61 -13.61 3.80
C SER A 115 -7.39 -14.29 4.93
N PRO A 116 -8.12 -15.40 4.66
CA PRO A 116 -8.80 -16.15 5.71
C PRO A 116 -7.87 -16.55 6.87
N LYS A 117 -6.61 -16.89 6.55
CA LYS A 117 -5.62 -17.26 7.57
C LYS A 117 -5.23 -16.08 8.47
N VAL A 118 -5.03 -14.89 7.91
CA VAL A 118 -4.70 -13.69 8.69
C VAL A 118 -5.88 -13.26 9.56
N LYS A 119 -7.11 -13.34 9.04
CA LYS A 119 -8.34 -13.10 9.82
C LYS A 119 -8.44 -14.04 11.01
N GLN A 120 -8.13 -15.33 10.82
CA GLN A 120 -8.07 -16.31 11.90
C GLN A 120 -7.00 -15.94 12.93
N MET A 121 -5.78 -15.58 12.50
CA MET A 121 -4.71 -15.17 13.43
C MET A 121 -5.12 -13.98 14.32
N PHE A 122 -5.85 -13.00 13.79
CA PHE A 122 -6.39 -11.91 14.60
C PHE A 122 -7.47 -12.39 15.58
N ALA A 123 -8.36 -13.30 15.15
CA ALA A 123 -9.40 -13.84 16.02
C ALA A 123 -8.86 -14.71 17.18
N GLU A 124 -7.65 -15.28 17.03
CA GLU A 124 -6.96 -16.03 18.10
C GLU A 124 -6.30 -15.11 19.16
N MET A 125 -6.16 -13.81 18.89
CA MET A 125 -5.54 -12.83 19.79
C MET A 125 -6.56 -12.00 20.59
N ASP A 126 -7.84 -12.01 20.18
CA ASP A 126 -8.96 -11.40 20.90
C ASP A 126 -9.46 -12.32 22.03
#